data_AF-A0A0F0H790-F1
#
_entry.id   AF-A0A0F0H790-F1
#
_cell.length_a   1.000
_cell.length_b   1.000
_cell.length_c   1.000
_cell.angle_alpha   90.00
_cell.angle_beta   90.00
_cell.angle_gamma   90.00
#
_symmetry.space_group_name_H-M   'P 1'
#
loop_
_entity.id
_entity.type
_entity.pdbx_description
1 polymer ?
#
loop_
_entity_poly.entity_id
_entity_poly.type
_entity_poly.pdbx_seq_one_letter_code
_entity_poly.pdbx_strand_id
1 'polypeptide(L)'
;MNLLLAEVAQATQRLAAAGVPSPRFDAEELAAFVHGVKRGELHHVKDADFDARYWEAVARREAREPLQHITGRAFFRYLELQVGPGVFVPRPETESVVDWAIHAVRAMDVVEP
;
A
#
# COMPACT_ATOMS: atom_id res chain seq x y z
N MET A 1 11.23 13.61 -18.96
CA MET A 1 10.69 12.46 -18.23
C MET A 1 11.73 12.11 -17.18
N ASN A 2 11.38 12.22 -15.91
CA ASN A 2 12.27 11.93 -14.78
C ASN A 2 12.53 10.40 -14.74
N LEU A 3 13.75 10.00 -14.40
CA LEU A 3 14.20 8.60 -14.34
C LEU A 3 13.19 7.72 -13.60
N LEU A 4 12.76 8.14 -12.41
CA LEU A 4 11.83 7.37 -11.58
C LEU A 4 10.50 7.08 -12.30
N LEU A 5 9.98 8.04 -13.08
CA LEU A 5 8.74 7.85 -13.82
C LEU A 5 8.89 6.85 -14.98
N ALA A 6 10.07 6.78 -15.59
CA ALA A 6 10.39 5.76 -16.59
C ALA A 6 10.45 4.37 -15.95
N GLU A 7 11.09 4.24 -14.80
CA GLU A 7 11.17 2.99 -14.03
C GLU A 7 9.79 2.52 -13.56
N VAL A 8 8.93 3.44 -13.10
CA VAL A 8 7.53 3.13 -12.74
C VAL A 8 6.74 2.61 -13.94
N ALA A 9 6.94 3.18 -15.13
CA ALA A 9 6.29 2.68 -16.34
C ALA A 9 6.75 1.26 -16.70
N GLN A 10 8.04 0.95 -16.54
CA GLN A 10 8.58 -0.39 -16.75
C GLN A 10 8.06 -1.38 -15.71
N ALA A 11 8.06 -1.02 -14.42
CA ALA A 11 7.52 -1.84 -13.34
C ALA A 11 6.03 -2.12 -13.55
N THR A 12 5.25 -1.13 -14.02
CA THR A 12 3.83 -1.30 -14.35
C THR A 12 3.63 -2.41 -15.39
N GLN A 13 4.44 -2.43 -16.45
CA GLN A 13 4.35 -3.48 -17.49
C GLN A 13 4.69 -4.86 -16.90
N ARG A 14 5.74 -4.94 -16.08
CA ARG A 14 6.18 -6.18 -15.45
C ARG A 14 5.14 -6.75 -14.49
N LEU A 15 4.58 -5.91 -13.62
CA LEU A 15 3.53 -6.30 -12.69
C LEU A 15 2.24 -6.71 -13.43
N ALA A 16 1.90 -6.04 -14.54
CA ALA A 16 0.78 -6.43 -15.38
C ALA A 16 0.99 -7.82 -16.00
N ALA A 17 2.19 -8.10 -16.53
CA ALA A 17 2.55 -9.40 -17.08
C ALA A 17 2.48 -10.52 -16.01
N ALA A 18 2.78 -10.20 -14.75
CA ALA A 18 2.64 -11.10 -13.60
C ALA A 18 1.21 -11.21 -13.05
N GLY A 19 0.22 -10.60 -13.70
CA GLY A 19 -1.20 -10.67 -13.32
C GLY A 19 -1.54 -9.90 -12.04
N VAL A 20 -0.72 -8.93 -11.62
CA VAL A 20 -1.04 -8.03 -10.49
C VAL A 20 -2.30 -7.23 -10.81
N PRO A 21 -3.32 -7.19 -9.92
CA PRO A 21 -4.61 -6.57 -10.24
C PRO A 21 -4.54 -5.06 -10.52
N SER A 22 -3.64 -4.37 -9.83
CA SER A 22 -3.51 -2.91 -9.82
C SER A 22 -2.08 -2.48 -10.16
N PRO A 23 -1.53 -2.88 -11.32
CA PRO A 23 -0.09 -2.87 -11.56
C PRO A 23 0.52 -1.47 -11.51
N ARG A 24 -0.17 -0.46 -12.06
CA ARG A 24 0.30 0.93 -12.02
C ARG A 24 0.25 1.51 -10.61
N PHE A 25 -0.85 1.28 -9.91
CA PHE A 25 -1.02 1.75 -8.53
C PHE A 25 0.08 1.15 -7.64
N ASP A 26 0.30 -0.17 -7.74
CA ASP A 26 1.31 -0.88 -6.97
C ASP A 26 2.72 -0.36 -7.31
N ALA A 27 3.05 -0.15 -8.59
CA ALA A 27 4.34 0.39 -9.01
C ALA A 27 4.61 1.80 -8.46
N GLU A 28 3.61 2.68 -8.51
CA GLU A 28 3.70 4.05 -7.97
C GLU A 28 3.77 4.05 -6.43
N GLU A 29 3.01 3.18 -5.75
CA GLU A 29 3.01 3.07 -4.29
C GLU A 29 4.34 2.53 -3.74
N LEU A 30 4.92 1.53 -4.41
CA LEU A 30 6.26 1.01 -4.07
C LEU A 30 7.34 2.07 -4.29
N ALA A 31 7.25 2.86 -5.36
CA ALA A 31 8.17 3.96 -5.61
C ALA A 31 8.08 5.02 -4.50
N ALA A 32 6.85 5.40 -4.13
CA ALA A 32 6.59 6.36 -3.07
C ALA A 32 7.14 5.86 -1.72
N PHE A 33 6.89 4.59 -1.39
CA PHE A 33 7.38 3.94 -0.18
C PHE A 33 8.92 3.95 -0.10
N VAL A 34 9.60 3.51 -1.16
CA VAL A 34 11.07 3.41 -1.17
C VAL A 34 11.75 4.78 -1.06
N HIS A 35 11.17 5.81 -1.67
CA HIS A 35 11.75 7.16 -1.67
C HIS A 35 11.23 8.04 -0.52
N GLY A 36 10.34 7.52 0.34
CA GLY A 36 9.82 8.27 1.49
C GLY A 36 8.97 9.49 1.13
N VAL A 37 8.29 9.46 -0.03
CA VAL A 37 7.45 10.56 -0.54
C VAL A 37 6.01 10.13 -0.71
N LYS A 38 5.09 11.08 -0.92
CA LYS A 38 3.73 10.73 -1.36
C LYS A 38 3.72 10.40 -2.85
N ARG A 39 2.74 9.59 -3.27
CA ARG A 39 2.57 9.23 -4.69
C ARG A 39 2.42 10.44 -5.61
N GLY A 40 1.73 11.49 -5.16
CA GLY A 40 1.59 12.74 -5.92
C GLY A 40 2.90 13.50 -6.12
N GLU A 41 3.93 13.19 -5.32
CA GLU A 41 5.21 13.89 -5.29
C GLU A 41 6.31 13.13 -6.06
N LEU A 42 6.00 11.98 -6.68
CA LEU A 42 6.98 11.16 -7.41
C LEU A 42 7.75 11.94 -8.48
N HIS A 43 7.10 12.91 -9.13
CA HIS A 43 7.70 13.74 -10.15
C HIS A 43 8.77 14.72 -9.61
N HIS A 44 8.81 14.95 -8.30
CA HIS A 44 9.78 15.81 -7.62
C HIS A 44 11.05 15.06 -7.16
N VAL A 45 11.06 13.72 -7.15
CA VAL A 45 12.24 12.93 -6.80
C VAL A 45 13.30 13.15 -7.87
N LYS A 46 14.51 13.61 -7.55
CA LYS A 46 15.51 13.87 -8.59
C LYS A 46 16.08 12.54 -9.10
N ASP A 47 16.54 12.51 -10.34
CA ASP A 47 17.19 11.31 -10.92
C ASP A 47 18.36 10.82 -10.06
N ALA A 48 19.10 11.73 -9.43
CA ALA A 48 20.22 11.41 -8.54
C ALA A 48 19.79 10.76 -7.20
N ASP A 49 18.52 10.91 -6.83
CA ASP A 49 17.95 10.37 -5.59
C ASP A 49 17.25 9.02 -5.84
N PHE A 50 17.35 8.46 -7.05
CA PHE A 50 16.77 7.16 -7.37
C PHE A 50 17.40 6.05 -6.51
N ASP A 51 16.55 5.31 -5.80
CA ASP A 51 16.96 4.19 -4.96
C ASP A 51 16.65 2.84 -5.63
N ALA A 52 17.71 2.07 -5.89
CA ALA A 52 17.62 0.77 -6.55
C ALA A 52 16.80 -0.27 -5.77
N ARG A 53 16.57 -0.08 -4.45
CA ARG A 53 15.68 -0.93 -3.64
C ARG A 53 14.24 -0.94 -4.17
N TYR A 54 13.87 0.04 -5.01
CA TYR A 54 12.62 0.02 -5.75
C TYR A 54 12.39 -1.30 -6.49
N TRP A 55 13.41 -1.79 -7.21
CA TRP A 55 13.28 -3.02 -7.99
C TRP A 55 13.19 -4.28 -7.14
N GLU A 56 13.78 -4.29 -5.94
CA GLU A 56 13.60 -5.37 -4.97
C GLU A 56 12.14 -5.42 -4.48
N ALA A 57 11.55 -4.27 -4.19
CA ALA A 57 10.16 -4.16 -3.78
C ALA A 57 9.20 -4.59 -4.91
N VAL A 58 9.50 -4.22 -6.15
CA VAL A 58 8.76 -4.68 -7.34
C VAL A 58 8.85 -6.19 -7.52
N ALA A 59 10.04 -6.79 -7.34
CA ALA A 59 10.22 -8.24 -7.45
C ALA A 59 9.42 -9.02 -6.39
N ARG A 60 9.36 -8.51 -5.15
CA ARG A 60 8.50 -9.07 -4.09
C ARG A 60 7.02 -9.02 -4.48
N ARG A 61 6.59 -7.89 -5.05
CA ARG A 61 5.20 -7.73 -5.49
C ARG A 61 4.86 -8.62 -6.68
N GLU A 62 5.79 -8.76 -7.62
CA GLU A 62 5.70 -9.69 -8.76
C GLU A 62 5.52 -11.14 -8.28
N ALA A 63 6.24 -11.53 -7.22
CA ALA A 63 6.08 -12.81 -6.52
C ALA A 63 4.78 -12.93 -5.70
N ARG A 64 3.83 -12.01 -5.90
CA ARG A 64 2.49 -11.98 -5.29
C ARG A 64 2.45 -11.66 -3.80
N GLU A 65 3.56 -11.24 -3.20
CA GLU A 65 3.57 -10.75 -1.82
C GLU A 65 2.61 -9.54 -1.70
N PRO A 66 1.71 -9.49 -0.70
CA PRO A 66 0.77 -8.38 -0.55
C PRO A 66 1.50 -7.03 -0.46
N LEU A 67 0.99 -6.03 -1.19
CA LEU A 67 1.56 -4.68 -1.20
C LEU A 67 1.75 -4.13 0.22
N GLN A 68 0.77 -4.37 1.08
CA GLN A 68 0.75 -3.92 2.47
C GLN A 68 1.85 -4.57 3.32
N HIS A 69 2.24 -5.81 3.03
CA HIS A 69 3.36 -6.47 3.72
C HIS A 69 4.71 -5.92 3.23
N ILE A 70 4.79 -5.51 1.96
CA ILE A 70 6.00 -4.88 1.41
C ILE A 70 6.19 -3.48 2.00
N THR A 71 5.11 -2.68 2.09
CA THR A 71 5.14 -1.32 2.66
C THR A 71 5.04 -1.29 4.19
N GLY A 72 4.73 -2.42 4.82
CA GLY A 72 4.56 -2.55 6.26
C GLY A 72 3.29 -1.89 6.82
N ARG A 73 2.36 -1.46 5.96
CA ARG A 73 1.18 -0.69 6.37
C ARG A 73 -0.09 -1.04 5.58
N ALA A 74 -1.23 -0.95 6.26
CA ALA A 74 -2.55 -1.08 5.67
C ALA A 74 -3.47 0.02 6.20
N PHE A 75 -4.31 0.57 5.33
CA PHE A 75 -5.38 1.48 5.75
C PHE A 75 -6.60 0.67 6.18
N PHE A 76 -7.18 1.03 7.31
CA PHE A 76 -8.40 0.43 7.82
C PHE A 76 -9.24 1.50 8.50
N ARG A 77 -10.40 1.80 7.92
CA ARG A 77 -11.22 2.97 8.27
C ARG A 77 -10.38 4.25 8.21
N TYR A 78 -10.31 4.98 9.31
CA TYR A 78 -9.55 6.23 9.46
C TYR A 78 -8.14 5.99 10.02
N LEU A 79 -7.69 4.74 10.11
CA LEU A 79 -6.43 4.35 10.73
C LEU A 79 -5.44 3.85 9.67
N GLU A 80 -4.16 4.11 9.93
CA GLU A 80 -3.06 3.40 9.30
C GLU A 80 -2.53 2.38 10.32
N LEU A 81 -2.56 1.10 9.96
CA LEU A 81 -2.14 -0.02 10.81
C LEU A 81 -0.81 -0.57 10.30
N GLN A 82 0.10 -0.89 11.21
CA GLN A 82 1.30 -1.65 10.89
C GLN A 82 0.93 -3.10 10.63
N VAL A 83 1.43 -3.67 9.53
CA VAL A 83 1.19 -5.06 9.15
C VAL A 83 2.48 -5.71 8.66
N GLY A 84 2.55 -7.04 8.74
CA GLY A 84 3.72 -7.79 8.29
C GLY A 84 3.43 -9.29 8.16
N PRO A 85 4.49 -10.09 7.94
CA PRO A 85 4.38 -11.54 7.81
C PRO A 85 3.63 -12.17 8.99
N GLY A 86 2.71 -13.08 8.70
CA GLY A 86 1.88 -13.75 9.71
C GLY A 86 0.63 -12.98 10.14
N VAL A 87 0.43 -11.74 9.67
CA VAL A 87 -0.78 -10.95 9.95
C VAL A 87 -1.66 -10.85 8.72
N PHE A 88 -2.96 -11.05 8.90
CA PHE A 88 -3.94 -10.83 7.84
C PHE A 88 -4.03 -9.35 7.48
N VAL A 89 -3.93 -9.03 6.18
CA VAL A 89 -4.17 -7.67 5.69
C VAL A 89 -5.66 -7.32 5.90
N PRO A 90 -5.98 -6.24 6.63
CA PRO A 90 -7.36 -5.79 6.82
C PRO A 90 -8.06 -5.59 5.47
N ARG A 91 -9.33 -5.99 5.41
CA ARG A 91 -10.13 -5.94 4.17
C ARG A 91 -11.18 -4.83 4.28
N PRO A 92 -11.45 -4.05 3.21
CA PRO A 92 -12.46 -3.01 3.24
C PRO A 92 -13.83 -3.51 3.72
N GLU A 93 -14.21 -4.73 3.35
CA GLU A 93 -15.48 -5.36 3.74
C GLU A 93 -15.60 -5.55 5.25
N THR A 94 -14.47 -5.71 5.96
CA THR A 94 -14.46 -5.87 7.42
C THR A 94 -14.69 -4.55 8.17
N GLU A 95 -14.63 -3.40 7.49
CA GLU A 95 -14.94 -2.11 8.11
C GLU A 95 -16.41 -1.99 8.50
N SER A 96 -17.32 -2.60 7.71
CA SER A 96 -18.76 -2.60 7.99
C SER A 96 -19.10 -3.33 9.29
N VAL A 97 -18.35 -4.38 9.64
CA VAL A 97 -18.52 -5.09 10.92
C VAL A 97 -18.18 -4.16 12.09
N VAL A 98 -17.13 -3.35 11.95
CA VAL A 98 -16.73 -2.37 12.96
C VAL A 98 -17.79 -1.27 13.09
N ASP A 99 -18.39 -0.82 11.98
CA ASP A 99 -19.49 0.15 12.03
C ASP A 99 -20.68 -0.36 12.84
N TRP A 100 -21.09 -1.59 12.60
CA TRP A 100 -22.17 -2.22 13.38
C TRP A 100 -21.82 -2.34 14.85
N ALA A 101 -20.59 -2.74 15.18
CA ALA A 101 -20.13 -2.84 16.55
C ALA A 101 -20.14 -1.48 17.27
N ILE A 102 -19.62 -0.42 16.62
CA ILE A 102 -19.63 0.94 17.18
C ILE A 102 -21.06 1.43 17.41
N HIS A 103 -21.97 1.21 16.44
CA HIS A 103 -23.37 1.58 16.57
C HIS A 103 -24.05 0.85 17.73
N ALA A 104 -23.82 -0.46 17.86
CA ALA A 104 -24.36 -1.25 18.95
C ALA A 104 -23.89 -0.74 20.31
N VAL A 105 -22.58 -0.54 20.48
CA VAL A 105 -22.00 -0.04 21.75
C VAL A 105 -22.54 1.34 22.11
N ARG A 106 -22.70 2.26 21.13
CA ARG A 106 -23.25 3.60 21.37
C ARG A 106 -24.74 3.61 21.74
N ALA A 107 -25.50 2.62 21.25
CA ALA A 107 -26.93 2.48 21.54
C ALA A 107 -27.21 1.78 22.87
N MET A 108 -26.20 1.11 23.44
CA MET A 108 -26.29 0.55 24.78
C MET A 108 -26.22 1.69 25.80
N ASP A 109 -27.13 1.68 26.77
CA ASP A 109 -27.09 2.58 27.93
C ASP A 109 -26.05 2.04 28.93
N VAL A 110 -24.77 2.15 28.55
CA VAL A 110 -23.65 1.63 29.33
C VAL A 110 -23.26 2.70 30.35
N VAL A 111 -23.89 2.66 31.52
CA VAL A 111 -23.61 3.61 32.61
C VAL A 111 -22.19 3.43 33.17
N GLU A 112 -21.59 2.24 33.08
CA GLU A 112 -20.16 1.99 33.31
C GLU A 112 -19.68 0.75 32.54
N PRO A 113 -18.40 0.70 32.09
CA PRO A 113 -17.82 -0.45 31.38
C PRO A 113 -17.74 -1.74 32.22
#